data_AF-A0A1I8ISU2-F1
#
_entry.id   AF-A0A1I8ISU2-F1
#
_cell.length_a   1.000
_cell.length_b   1.000
_cell.length_c   1.000
_cell.angle_alpha   90.00
_cell.angle_beta   90.00
_cell.angle_gamma   90.00
#
_symmetry.space_group_name_H-M   'P 1'
#
loop_
_entity.id
_entity.type
_entity.pdbx_description
1 polymer ?
#
loop_
_entity_poly.entity_id
_entity_poly.type
_entity_poly.pdbx_seq_one_letter_code
_entity_poly.pdbx_strand_id
1 'polypeptide(L)'
;MRSAEGQAAEISAEEVVSQWYRDIDKYNFADGSGKAGNFTQLVWLGTREVGVGRAQSGSRVVVVAHYRPPGNVRGRYVANVRPVESAGSDVTKQLAAAGCRVTSSKIEREEVRGEDGRLFVVERERIRYVDEQGNEKEKIVERRQEKPELRPPPEKQQQQQKQQQATQGKVLDATESQMSQFGHEVLERHNHHRMQHGVPGLALNAELSAKAQAFATELCGKSKLYNSSATHGTERLGENIASRWSNGETDYNAIDVVDHWYNEVEKFRYNEEPSDINGIGNFTQLVWKNSKELGVGKAIHRAADGSHKVVVVCYYYPSGNVMSSFRQNVLRPGK
;
A
#
# COMPACT_ATOMS: atom_id res chain seq x y z
N MET A 1 45.65 12.89 -34.36
CA MET A 1 44.91 12.93 -33.08
C MET A 1 43.58 12.24 -33.28
N ARG A 2 43.29 11.18 -32.51
CA ARG A 2 41.97 10.55 -32.50
C ARG A 2 41.10 11.33 -31.50
N SER A 3 40.15 12.12 -32.00
CA SER A 3 39.04 12.64 -31.22
C SER A 3 37.82 11.81 -31.58
N ALA A 4 37.56 10.77 -30.77
CA ALA A 4 36.26 10.13 -30.76
C ALA A 4 35.34 11.03 -29.93
N GLU A 5 34.52 11.84 -30.61
CA GLU A 5 33.32 12.40 -30.01
C GLU A 5 32.41 11.22 -29.68
N GLY A 6 32.46 10.79 -28.42
CA GLY A 6 31.58 9.75 -27.92
C GLY A 6 30.14 10.20 -28.07
N GLN A 7 29.38 9.54 -28.94
CA GLN A 7 27.92 9.64 -28.99
C GLN A 7 27.39 9.54 -27.56
N ALA A 8 26.68 10.58 -27.12
CA ALA A 8 25.92 10.51 -25.88
C ALA A 8 24.97 9.32 -25.97
N ALA A 9 25.12 8.34 -25.08
CA ALA A 9 24.29 7.15 -25.09
C ALA A 9 22.82 7.56 -24.87
N GLU A 10 22.02 7.52 -25.93
CA GLU A 10 20.57 7.61 -25.84
C GLU A 10 20.06 6.31 -25.23
N ILE A 11 19.87 6.28 -23.91
CA ILE A 11 19.17 5.18 -23.26
C ILE A 11 17.67 5.29 -23.57
N SER A 12 17.12 4.30 -24.25
CA SER A 12 15.70 4.26 -24.60
C SER A 12 14.85 3.90 -23.37
N ALA A 13 13.56 4.24 -23.39
CA ALA A 13 12.63 3.81 -22.35
C ALA A 13 12.55 2.28 -22.24
N GLU A 14 12.66 1.57 -23.37
CA GLU A 14 12.70 0.11 -23.43
C GLU A 14 13.94 -0.44 -22.70
N GLU A 15 15.11 0.15 -22.89
CA GLU A 15 16.36 -0.28 -22.23
C GLU A 15 16.25 -0.10 -20.70
N VAL A 16 15.68 1.03 -20.24
CA VAL A 16 15.45 1.30 -18.81
C VAL A 16 14.48 0.29 -18.20
N VAL A 17 13.32 0.08 -18.83
CA VAL A 17 12.31 -0.86 -18.32
C VAL A 17 12.84 -2.29 -18.36
N SER A 18 13.59 -2.66 -19.41
CA SER A 18 14.25 -3.97 -19.49
C SER A 18 15.26 -4.16 -18.37
N GLN A 19 16.07 -3.14 -18.07
CA GLN A 19 17.04 -3.20 -16.97
C GLN A 19 16.36 -3.38 -15.61
N TRP A 20 15.25 -2.67 -15.36
CA TRP A 20 14.44 -2.86 -14.16
C TRP A 20 13.75 -4.22 -14.10
N TYR A 21 13.30 -4.75 -15.24
CA TYR A 21 12.64 -6.05 -15.32
C TYR A 21 13.60 -7.23 -15.06
N ARG A 22 14.88 -7.13 -15.48
CA ARG A 22 15.92 -8.16 -15.26
C ARG A 22 16.12 -8.52 -13.78
N ASP A 23 15.69 -7.67 -12.85
CA ASP A 23 15.69 -8.00 -11.43
C ASP A 23 14.77 -9.20 -11.07
N ILE A 24 13.94 -9.68 -12.00
CA ILE A 24 13.17 -10.92 -11.87
C ILE A 24 14.03 -12.12 -11.47
N ASP A 25 15.25 -12.22 -11.99
CA ASP A 25 16.17 -13.34 -11.72
C ASP A 25 16.60 -13.41 -10.25
N LYS A 26 16.40 -12.32 -9.51
CA LYS A 26 16.74 -12.18 -8.09
C LYS A 26 15.52 -12.34 -7.19
N TYR A 27 14.34 -12.60 -7.75
CA TYR A 27 13.07 -12.69 -7.04
C TYR A 27 12.64 -14.15 -6.83
N ASN A 28 12.32 -14.50 -5.58
CA ASN A 28 11.74 -15.79 -5.23
C ASN A 28 10.21 -15.68 -5.18
N PHE A 29 9.54 -16.27 -6.17
CA PHE A 29 8.08 -16.26 -6.25
C PHE A 29 7.38 -17.08 -5.16
N ALA A 30 8.08 -18.01 -4.50
CA ALA A 30 7.48 -18.87 -3.48
C ALA A 30 7.22 -18.13 -2.16
N ASP A 31 8.14 -17.25 -1.75
CA ASP A 31 8.07 -16.53 -0.47
C ASP A 31 8.08 -15.00 -0.62
N GLY A 32 8.24 -14.51 -1.84
CA GLY A 32 8.29 -13.09 -2.16
C GLY A 32 9.57 -12.39 -1.71
N SER A 33 10.63 -13.13 -1.39
CA SER A 33 11.94 -12.59 -1.04
C SER A 33 12.78 -12.28 -2.29
N GLY A 34 13.84 -11.48 -2.14
CA GLY A 34 14.77 -11.18 -3.23
C GLY A 34 15.16 -9.71 -3.37
N LYS A 35 16.29 -9.44 -4.02
CA LYS A 35 16.76 -8.08 -4.33
C LYS A 35 16.17 -7.61 -5.65
N ALA A 36 14.84 -7.53 -5.71
CA ALA A 36 14.11 -7.33 -6.96
C ALA A 36 13.17 -6.11 -6.98
N GLY A 37 13.47 -5.07 -6.21
CA GLY A 37 12.56 -3.95 -5.97
C GLY A 37 12.04 -3.23 -7.22
N ASN A 38 12.87 -3.09 -8.27
CA ASN A 38 12.43 -2.46 -9.52
C ASN A 38 11.46 -3.37 -10.27
N PHE A 39 11.81 -4.65 -10.43
CA PHE A 39 10.96 -5.66 -11.05
C PHE A 39 9.61 -5.78 -10.32
N THR A 40 9.62 -5.95 -9.00
CA THR A 40 8.39 -6.17 -8.22
C THR A 40 7.45 -4.97 -8.27
N GLN A 41 7.97 -3.75 -8.42
CA GLN A 41 7.14 -2.56 -8.63
C GLN A 41 6.57 -2.49 -10.06
N LEU A 42 7.36 -2.87 -11.07
CA LEU A 42 6.90 -2.88 -12.46
C LEU A 42 5.69 -3.79 -12.69
N VAL A 43 5.68 -4.95 -12.04
CA VAL A 43 4.62 -5.97 -12.23
C VAL A 43 3.61 -6.03 -11.09
N TRP A 44 3.60 -5.03 -10.20
CA TRP A 44 2.74 -5.03 -9.03
C TRP A 44 1.24 -5.00 -9.41
N LEU A 45 0.53 -6.09 -9.11
CA LEU A 45 -0.88 -6.29 -9.51
C LEU A 45 -1.82 -5.16 -9.08
N GLY A 46 -1.55 -4.49 -7.96
CA GLY A 46 -2.37 -3.40 -7.44
C GLY A 46 -2.12 -2.03 -8.08
N THR A 47 -1.02 -1.85 -8.81
CA THR A 47 -0.64 -0.55 -9.40
C THR A 47 -1.50 -0.25 -10.64
N ARG A 48 -1.92 1.00 -10.83
CA ARG A 48 -2.86 1.43 -11.89
C ARG A 48 -2.36 2.58 -12.74
N GLU A 49 -1.48 3.40 -12.18
CA GLU A 49 -1.00 4.63 -12.77
C GLU A 49 0.53 4.68 -12.62
N VAL A 50 1.19 5.26 -13.61
CA VAL A 50 2.63 5.51 -13.61
C VAL A 50 2.92 6.91 -14.12
N GLY A 51 3.77 7.65 -13.41
CA GLY A 51 4.36 8.91 -13.85
C GLY A 51 5.87 8.73 -14.03
N VAL A 52 6.41 9.16 -15.17
CA VAL A 52 7.83 8.96 -15.50
C VAL A 52 8.50 10.32 -15.73
N GLY A 53 9.65 10.52 -15.10
CA GLY A 53 10.52 11.68 -15.28
C GLY A 53 11.90 11.25 -15.75
N ARG A 54 12.50 12.03 -16.67
CA ARG A 54 13.86 11.83 -17.17
C ARG A 54 14.65 13.12 -17.01
N ALA A 55 15.86 13.03 -16.47
CA ALA A 55 16.81 14.12 -16.40
C ALA A 55 18.17 13.67 -16.94
N GLN A 56 18.90 14.59 -17.58
CA GLN A 56 20.23 14.32 -18.13
C GLN A 56 21.19 15.45 -17.73
N SER A 57 22.39 15.07 -17.28
CA SER A 57 23.50 15.99 -17.01
C SER A 57 24.79 15.37 -17.55
N GLY A 58 25.32 15.95 -18.63
CA GLY A 58 26.45 15.36 -19.37
C GLY A 58 26.14 13.94 -19.86
N SER A 59 26.98 12.98 -19.48
CA SER A 59 26.83 11.55 -19.79
C SER A 59 25.89 10.81 -18.84
N ARG A 60 25.42 11.45 -17.76
CA ARG A 60 24.54 10.81 -16.77
C ARG A 60 23.08 11.03 -17.13
N VAL A 61 22.34 9.94 -17.32
CA VAL A 61 20.88 9.95 -17.46
C VAL A 61 20.27 9.35 -16.20
N VAL A 62 19.25 10.00 -15.65
CA VAL A 62 18.44 9.52 -14.53
C VAL A 62 17.00 9.41 -15.01
N VAL A 63 16.42 8.22 -14.86
CA VAL A 63 15.00 7.99 -15.12
C VAL A 63 14.35 7.55 -13.81
N VAL A 64 13.23 8.19 -13.48
CA VAL A 64 12.46 7.93 -12.25
C VAL A 64 11.03 7.60 -12.66
N ALA A 65 10.46 6.57 -12.04
CA ALA A 65 9.06 6.22 -12.18
C ALA A 65 8.36 6.26 -10.81
N HIS A 66 7.20 6.89 -10.75
CA HIS A 66 6.30 6.91 -9.61
C HIS A 66 5.04 6.12 -9.96
N TYR A 67 4.55 5.33 -9.01
CA TYR A 67 3.45 4.40 -9.22
C TYR A 67 2.32 4.64 -8.24
N ARG A 68 1.07 4.53 -8.71
CA ARG A 68 -0.13 4.65 -7.86
C ARG A 68 -1.17 3.58 -8.21
N PRO A 69 -1.76 2.88 -7.23
CA PRO A 69 -1.25 2.66 -5.87
C PRO A 69 0.21 2.17 -5.84
N PRO A 70 0.97 2.46 -4.77
CA PRO A 70 2.36 2.04 -4.67
C PRO A 70 2.46 0.51 -4.57
N GLY A 71 3.54 -0.03 -5.14
CA GLY A 71 3.90 -1.44 -4.98
C GLY A 71 4.91 -1.64 -3.86
N ASN A 72 5.55 -2.81 -3.85
CA ASN A 72 6.58 -3.17 -2.87
C ASN A 72 6.13 -3.07 -1.40
N VAL A 73 4.84 -3.30 -1.16
CA VAL A 73 4.29 -3.33 0.18
C VAL A 73 4.73 -4.63 0.87
N ARG A 74 5.43 -4.48 2.01
CA ARG A 74 5.92 -5.62 2.80
C ARG A 74 4.79 -6.58 3.15
N GLY A 75 5.04 -7.89 3.01
CA GLY A 75 4.03 -8.94 3.25
C GLY A 75 3.01 -9.13 2.14
N ARG A 76 3.04 -8.32 1.06
CA ARG A 76 2.07 -8.40 -0.04
C ARG A 76 2.67 -8.87 -1.37
N TYR A 77 3.95 -9.25 -1.36
CA TYR A 77 4.71 -9.63 -2.55
C TYR A 77 4.10 -10.82 -3.30
N VAL A 78 3.90 -11.97 -2.65
CA VAL A 78 3.36 -13.19 -3.30
C VAL A 78 2.00 -12.96 -3.94
N ALA A 79 1.15 -12.12 -3.34
CA ALA A 79 -0.18 -11.82 -3.88
C ALA A 79 -0.15 -10.85 -5.08
N ASN A 80 0.92 -10.05 -5.22
CA ASN A 80 0.99 -8.96 -6.19
C ASN A 80 2.04 -9.16 -7.30
N VAL A 81 3.00 -10.05 -7.11
CA VAL A 81 4.08 -10.32 -8.06
C VAL A 81 3.96 -11.78 -8.48
N ARG A 82 3.35 -11.99 -9.63
CA ARG A 82 3.07 -13.34 -10.15
C ARG A 82 4.23 -13.84 -10.99
N PRO A 83 4.52 -15.16 -10.97
CA PRO A 83 5.45 -15.77 -11.90
C PRO A 83 5.11 -15.36 -13.32
N VAL A 84 6.13 -15.15 -14.15
CA VAL A 84 5.95 -15.14 -15.60
C VAL A 84 5.29 -16.46 -15.94
N GLU A 85 4.13 -16.41 -16.59
CA GLU A 85 3.46 -17.63 -17.05
C GLU A 85 4.40 -18.35 -18.05
N SER A 86 5.24 -19.24 -17.53
CA SER A 86 6.01 -20.15 -18.34
C SER A 86 5.03 -21.18 -18.89
N ALA A 87 4.77 -21.07 -20.19
CA ALA A 87 4.25 -22.15 -21.02
C ALA A 87 3.01 -22.85 -20.44
N GLY A 88 1.88 -22.14 -20.46
CA GLY A 88 0.61 -22.77 -20.74
C GLY A 88 -0.55 -22.33 -19.88
N SER A 89 -1.60 -21.81 -20.52
CA SER A 89 -2.93 -21.71 -19.92
C SER A 89 -3.39 -23.07 -19.39
N ASP A 90 -4.32 -23.07 -18.43
CA ASP A 90 -4.96 -24.31 -17.96
C ASP A 90 -5.44 -25.20 -19.12
N VAL A 91 -5.82 -24.59 -20.25
CA VAL A 91 -6.25 -25.31 -21.45
C VAL A 91 -5.08 -26.00 -22.15
N THR A 92 -3.91 -25.37 -22.29
CA THR A 92 -2.71 -26.06 -22.82
C THR A 92 -2.20 -27.15 -21.88
N LYS A 93 -2.33 -26.97 -20.56
CA LYS A 93 -2.01 -28.01 -19.56
C LYS A 93 -2.97 -29.19 -19.65
N GLN A 94 -4.27 -28.94 -19.84
CA GLN A 94 -5.28 -29.97 -20.09
C GLN A 94 -5.01 -30.71 -21.41
N LEU A 95 -4.64 -29.99 -22.47
CA LEU A 95 -4.29 -30.59 -23.75
C LEU A 95 -3.04 -31.48 -23.63
N ALA A 96 -2.00 -31.01 -22.95
CA ALA A 96 -0.80 -31.80 -22.68
C ALA A 96 -1.10 -33.05 -21.83
N ALA A 97 -1.96 -32.93 -20.81
CA ALA A 97 -2.42 -34.06 -20.00
C ALA A 97 -3.28 -35.07 -20.79
N ALA A 98 -3.95 -34.61 -21.85
CA ALA A 98 -4.73 -35.43 -22.78
C ALA A 98 -3.91 -35.96 -23.98
N GLY A 99 -2.58 -36.02 -23.86
CA GLY A 99 -1.69 -36.56 -24.91
C GLY A 99 -1.54 -35.67 -26.15
N CYS A 100 -2.12 -34.46 -26.16
CA CYS A 100 -2.05 -33.55 -27.29
C CYS A 100 -0.76 -32.70 -27.23
N ARG A 101 -0.10 -32.53 -28.38
CA ARG A 101 1.09 -31.68 -28.51
C ARG A 101 0.70 -30.29 -28.99
N VAL A 102 0.78 -29.30 -28.11
CA VAL A 102 0.55 -27.89 -28.47
C VAL A 102 1.65 -27.42 -29.44
N THR A 103 1.25 -26.84 -30.57
CA THR A 103 2.15 -26.32 -31.61
C THR A 103 2.25 -24.80 -31.60
N SER A 104 1.21 -24.09 -31.14
CA SER A 104 1.21 -22.64 -30.99
C SER A 104 0.16 -22.20 -29.96
N SER A 105 0.45 -21.17 -29.17
CA SER A 105 -0.55 -20.42 -28.40
C SER A 105 -0.31 -18.93 -28.60
N LYS A 106 -1.37 -18.18 -28.93
CA LYS A 106 -1.33 -16.74 -29.14
C LYS A 106 -2.49 -16.09 -28.38
N ILE A 107 -2.19 -15.05 -27.61
CA ILE A 107 -3.18 -14.27 -26.87
C ILE A 107 -3.42 -12.95 -27.60
N GLU A 108 -4.68 -12.67 -27.92
CA GLU A 108 -5.14 -11.41 -28.50
C GLU A 108 -6.02 -10.69 -27.47
N ARG A 109 -5.80 -9.39 -27.27
CA ARG A 109 -6.57 -8.57 -26.33
C ARG A 109 -7.31 -7.49 -27.08
N GLU A 110 -8.60 -7.35 -26.82
CA GLU A 110 -9.48 -6.36 -27.41
C GLU A 110 -10.32 -5.67 -26.32
N GLU A 111 -10.50 -4.36 -26.42
CA GLU A 111 -11.48 -3.65 -25.60
C GLU A 111 -12.83 -3.64 -26.32
N VAL A 112 -13.85 -4.24 -25.69
CA VAL A 112 -15.20 -4.34 -26.23
C VAL A 112 -16.15 -3.56 -25.34
N ARG A 113 -16.97 -2.70 -25.94
CA ARG A 113 -18.06 -2.03 -25.24
C ARG A 113 -19.29 -2.93 -25.24
N GLY A 114 -19.81 -3.25 -24.06
CA GLY A 114 -21.06 -3.99 -23.88
C GLY A 114 -22.29 -3.15 -24.27
N GLU A 115 -23.43 -3.82 -24.47
CA GLU A 115 -24.71 -3.16 -24.79
C GLU A 115 -25.17 -2.20 -23.69
N ASP A 116 -24.76 -2.44 -22.44
CA ASP A 116 -25.00 -1.62 -21.27
C ASP A 116 -24.01 -0.43 -21.13
N GLY A 117 -23.13 -0.24 -22.12
CA GLY A 117 -22.13 0.82 -22.15
C GLY A 117 -20.85 0.53 -21.38
N ARG A 118 -20.78 -0.59 -20.63
CA ARG A 118 -19.60 -0.97 -19.85
C ARG A 118 -18.45 -1.41 -20.76
N LEU A 119 -17.23 -1.06 -20.38
CA LEU A 119 -16.03 -1.49 -21.10
C LEU A 119 -15.56 -2.84 -20.54
N PHE A 120 -15.34 -3.80 -21.43
CA PHE A 120 -14.77 -5.09 -21.11
C PHE A 120 -13.42 -5.23 -21.82
N VAL A 121 -12.45 -5.82 -21.14
CA VAL A 121 -11.27 -6.37 -21.79
C VAL A 121 -11.58 -7.82 -22.12
N VAL A 122 -11.57 -8.14 -23.41
CA VAL A 122 -11.78 -9.49 -23.94
C VAL A 122 -10.41 -10.03 -24.35
N GLU A 123 -9.98 -11.09 -23.69
CA GLU A 123 -8.76 -11.82 -24.02
C GLU A 123 -9.13 -13.11 -24.75
N ARG A 124 -8.61 -13.30 -25.96
CA ARG A 124 -8.80 -14.50 -26.78
C ARG A 124 -7.48 -15.22 -26.94
N GLU A 125 -7.38 -16.40 -26.35
CA GLU A 125 -6.24 -17.30 -26.52
C GLU A 125 -6.55 -18.30 -27.64
N ARG A 126 -5.82 -18.21 -28.76
CA ARG A 126 -5.88 -19.20 -29.84
C ARG A 126 -4.76 -20.21 -29.66
N ILE A 127 -5.14 -21.47 -29.48
CA ILE A 127 -4.23 -22.59 -29.24
C ILE A 127 -4.33 -23.56 -30.41
N ARG A 128 -3.23 -23.77 -31.12
CA ARG A 128 -3.09 -24.86 -32.11
C ARG A 128 -2.37 -26.04 -31.49
N TYR A 129 -2.85 -27.24 -31.74
CA TYR A 129 -2.30 -28.47 -31.19
C TYR A 129 -2.49 -29.64 -32.15
N VAL A 130 -1.69 -30.68 -31.98
CA VAL A 130 -1.82 -31.96 -32.67
C VAL A 130 -2.37 -32.99 -31.68
N ASP A 131 -3.45 -33.68 -32.05
CA ASP A 131 -4.01 -34.75 -31.22
C ASP A 131 -3.22 -36.06 -31.34
N GLU A 132 -3.58 -37.08 -30.54
CA GLU A 132 -2.90 -38.38 -30.54
C GLU A 132 -2.96 -39.11 -31.90
N GLN A 133 -3.92 -38.74 -32.76
CA GLN A 133 -4.10 -39.31 -34.09
C GLN A 133 -3.28 -38.55 -35.15
N GLY A 134 -2.53 -37.52 -34.76
CA GLY A 134 -1.71 -36.72 -35.65
C GLY A 134 -2.46 -35.60 -36.37
N ASN A 135 -3.72 -35.31 -36.01
CA ASN A 135 -4.50 -34.26 -36.65
C ASN A 135 -4.25 -32.90 -35.99
N GLU A 136 -4.08 -31.86 -36.82
CA GLU A 136 -4.01 -30.48 -36.34
C GLU A 136 -5.41 -29.96 -35.96
N LYS A 137 -5.50 -29.32 -34.78
CA LYS A 137 -6.72 -28.72 -34.23
C LYS A 137 -6.42 -27.33 -33.68
N GLU A 138 -7.43 -26.47 -33.67
CA GLU A 138 -7.39 -25.13 -33.08
C GLU A 138 -8.49 -24.99 -32.02
N LYS A 139 -8.15 -24.40 -30.87
CA LYS A 139 -9.08 -24.08 -29.79
C LYS A 139 -8.93 -22.61 -29.42
N ILE A 140 -10.05 -21.90 -29.35
CA ILE A 140 -10.10 -20.50 -28.94
C ILE A 140 -10.75 -20.42 -27.57
N VAL A 141 -10.05 -19.79 -26.62
CA VAL A 141 -10.53 -19.58 -25.26
C VAL A 141 -10.70 -18.08 -25.06
N GLU A 142 -11.94 -17.65 -24.86
CA GLU A 142 -12.27 -16.26 -24.59
C GLU A 142 -12.48 -16.05 -23.08
N ARG A 143 -11.84 -15.03 -22.52
CA ARG A 143 -12.06 -14.55 -21.15
C ARG A 143 -12.47 -13.09 -21.21
N ARG A 144 -13.60 -12.77 -20.59
CA ARG A 144 -14.13 -11.40 -20.50
C ARG A 144 -13.95 -10.89 -19.08
N GLN A 145 -13.30 -9.74 -18.92
CA GLN A 145 -13.17 -9.04 -17.65
C GLN A 145 -13.72 -7.62 -17.76
N GLU A 146 -14.59 -7.22 -16.83
CA GLU A 146 -15.11 -5.85 -16.76
C GLU A 146 -13.97 -4.89 -16.38
N LYS A 147 -13.78 -3.84 -17.17
CA LYS A 147 -12.82 -2.77 -16.89
C LYS A 147 -13.47 -1.84 -15.86
N PRO A 148 -12.93 -1.71 -14.63
CA PRO A 148 -13.49 -0.79 -13.65
C PRO A 148 -13.42 0.63 -14.22
N GLU A 149 -14.54 1.35 -14.13
CA GLU A 149 -14.67 2.72 -14.62
C GLU A 149 -13.60 3.61 -13.98
N LEU A 150 -12.76 4.23 -14.81
CA LEU A 150 -11.84 5.28 -14.37
C LEU A 150 -12.69 6.41 -13.78
N ARG A 151 -12.55 6.66 -12.47
CA ARG A 151 -13.24 7.76 -11.81
C ARG A 151 -12.98 9.06 -12.58
N PRO A 152 -14.01 9.86 -12.88
CA PRO A 152 -13.81 11.14 -13.54
C PRO A 152 -12.96 12.08 -12.68
N PRO A 153 -12.23 13.04 -13.30
CA PRO A 153 -11.39 13.98 -12.58
C PRO A 153 -12.14 14.74 -11.47
N PRO A 154 -11.45 15.19 -10.40
CA PRO A 154 -12.05 15.65 -9.15
C PRO A 154 -12.98 16.87 -9.25
N GLU A 155 -13.01 17.56 -10.39
CA GLU A 155 -13.72 18.82 -10.54
C GLU A 155 -15.24 18.68 -10.65
N LYS A 156 -15.78 17.54 -11.14
CA LYS A 156 -17.24 17.36 -11.26
C LYS A 156 -17.91 16.81 -10.00
N GLN A 157 -17.15 16.24 -9.05
CA GLN A 157 -17.70 15.78 -7.75
C GLN A 157 -17.94 16.95 -6.78
N GLN A 158 -17.19 18.04 -6.91
CA GLN A 158 -17.35 19.23 -6.06
C GLN A 158 -18.65 20.00 -6.33
N GLN A 159 -19.21 19.94 -7.54
CA GLN A 159 -20.46 20.65 -7.86
C GLN A 159 -21.72 19.91 -7.42
N GLN A 160 -21.73 18.56 -7.43
CA GLN A 160 -22.87 17.79 -6.94
C GLN A 160 -22.94 17.73 -5.40
N GLN A 161 -21.80 17.73 -4.70
CA GLN A 161 -21.78 17.78 -3.23
C GLN A 161 -22.27 19.14 -2.67
N LYS A 162 -21.99 20.26 -3.36
CA LYS A 162 -22.46 21.60 -2.96
C LYS A 162 -23.98 21.76 -3.02
N GLN A 163 -24.69 21.00 -3.88
CA GLN A 163 -26.15 21.06 -3.96
C GLN A 163 -26.86 20.12 -2.98
N GLN A 164 -26.20 19.07 -2.49
CA GLN A 164 -26.80 18.16 -1.48
C GLN A 164 -26.59 18.63 -0.04
N GLN A 165 -25.56 19.43 0.24
CA GLN A 165 -25.31 20.01 1.58
C GLN A 165 -26.24 21.17 1.96
N ALA A 166 -27.06 21.69 1.04
CA ALA A 166 -27.99 22.79 1.32
C ALA A 166 -29.33 22.34 1.95
N THR A 167 -29.55 21.04 2.20
CA THR A 167 -30.89 20.56 2.61
C THR A 167 -30.96 19.55 3.74
N GLN A 168 -29.92 19.40 4.56
CA GLN A 168 -30.03 18.69 5.84
C GLN A 168 -29.20 19.36 6.94
N GLY A 169 -29.64 20.55 7.34
CA GLY A 169 -29.27 21.12 8.63
C GLY A 169 -30.23 20.59 9.70
N LYS A 170 -29.76 19.65 10.54
CA LYS A 170 -30.17 19.57 11.95
C LYS A 170 -29.16 18.78 12.78
N VAL A 171 -28.34 19.56 13.49
CA VAL A 171 -27.68 19.28 14.78
C VAL A 171 -26.88 17.98 14.84
N LEU A 172 -25.64 18.00 14.32
CA LEU A 172 -24.55 17.16 14.79
C LEU A 172 -23.37 18.08 15.12
N ASP A 173 -22.70 17.73 16.22
CA ASP A 173 -21.87 18.58 17.08
C ASP A 173 -20.63 19.19 16.39
N ALA A 174 -20.28 20.41 16.77
CA ALA A 174 -19.23 21.24 16.17
C ALA A 174 -17.78 20.69 16.37
N THR A 175 -17.64 19.56 17.04
CA THR A 175 -16.39 18.92 17.42
C THR A 175 -15.81 18.03 16.31
N GLU A 176 -16.65 17.41 15.47
CA GLU A 176 -16.19 16.53 14.38
C GLU A 176 -15.58 17.33 13.21
N SER A 177 -16.09 18.53 12.97
CA SER A 177 -15.70 19.40 11.85
C SER A 177 -14.29 20.02 11.98
N GLN A 178 -13.59 19.85 13.11
CA GLN A 178 -12.28 20.44 13.36
C GLN A 178 -11.09 19.46 13.16
N MET A 179 -11.35 18.19 12.86
CA MET A 179 -10.30 17.16 12.81
C MET A 179 -9.73 16.99 11.40
N SER A 180 -8.41 16.77 11.30
CA SER A 180 -7.72 16.67 10.00
C SER A 180 -8.13 15.42 9.22
N GLN A 181 -8.19 15.52 7.89
CA GLN A 181 -8.44 14.36 7.02
C GLN A 181 -7.47 13.20 7.33
N PHE A 182 -6.19 13.50 7.55
CA PHE A 182 -5.20 12.49 7.94
C PHE A 182 -5.56 11.78 9.25
N GLY A 183 -6.06 12.51 10.25
CA GLY A 183 -6.52 11.93 11.51
C GLY A 183 -7.68 10.95 11.32
N HIS A 184 -8.63 11.27 10.44
CA HIS A 184 -9.73 10.36 10.09
C HIS A 184 -9.24 9.10 9.36
N GLU A 185 -8.31 9.23 8.41
CA GLU A 185 -7.73 8.07 7.71
C GLU A 185 -6.96 7.15 8.68
N VAL A 186 -6.24 7.74 9.64
CA VAL A 186 -5.57 6.99 10.70
C VAL A 186 -6.60 6.25 11.56
N LEU A 187 -7.67 6.93 11.99
CA LEU A 187 -8.74 6.32 12.79
C LEU A 187 -9.42 5.15 12.06
N GLU A 188 -9.77 5.34 10.79
CA GLU A 188 -10.43 4.32 9.97
C GLU A 188 -9.54 3.08 9.88
N ARG A 189 -8.23 3.27 9.65
CA ARG A 189 -7.30 2.15 9.55
C ARG A 189 -7.07 1.45 10.89
N HIS A 190 -7.05 2.18 12.01
CA HIS A 190 -7.04 1.59 13.35
C HIS A 190 -8.28 0.71 13.56
N ASN A 191 -9.46 1.25 13.25
CA ASN A 191 -10.73 0.57 13.48
C ASN A 191 -10.91 -0.66 12.58
N HIS A 192 -10.36 -0.63 11.36
CA HIS A 192 -10.26 -1.82 10.51
C HIS A 192 -9.52 -2.97 11.20
N HIS A 193 -8.34 -2.72 11.76
CA HIS A 193 -7.57 -3.74 12.48
C HIS A 193 -8.22 -4.13 13.80
N ARG A 194 -8.74 -3.18 14.57
CA ARG A 194 -9.45 -3.47 15.83
C ARG A 194 -10.66 -4.38 15.63
N MET A 195 -11.40 -4.17 14.55
CA MET A 195 -12.52 -5.05 14.17
C MET A 195 -12.05 -6.48 13.89
N GLN A 196 -10.91 -6.68 13.23
CA GLN A 196 -10.35 -8.03 12.99
C GLN A 196 -10.08 -8.76 14.32
N HIS A 197 -9.72 -8.03 15.38
CA HIS A 197 -9.47 -8.55 16.71
C HIS A 197 -10.74 -8.64 17.59
N GLY A 198 -11.91 -8.26 17.07
CA GLY A 198 -13.16 -8.26 17.82
C GLY A 198 -13.17 -7.29 19.01
N VAL A 199 -12.36 -6.22 18.96
CA VAL A 199 -12.33 -5.18 20.00
C VAL A 199 -13.08 -3.92 19.51
N PRO A 200 -13.68 -3.12 20.42
CA PRO A 200 -14.43 -1.92 20.03
C PRO A 200 -13.57 -0.92 19.25
N GLY A 201 -14.16 -0.20 18.30
CA GLY A 201 -13.49 0.89 17.60
C GLY A 201 -13.12 2.05 18.53
N LEU A 202 -12.10 2.81 18.16
CA LEU A 202 -11.73 4.07 18.79
C LEU A 202 -12.57 5.22 18.22
N ALA A 203 -12.71 6.28 19.00
CA ALA A 203 -13.20 7.59 18.57
C ALA A 203 -12.05 8.61 18.53
N LEU A 204 -12.02 9.46 17.51
CA LEU A 204 -11.02 10.51 17.42
C LEU A 204 -11.39 11.62 18.43
N ASN A 205 -10.41 12.05 19.25
CA ASN A 205 -10.57 13.11 20.23
C ASN A 205 -9.74 14.34 19.78
N ALA A 206 -10.40 15.49 19.69
CA ALA A 206 -9.78 16.73 19.23
C ALA A 206 -8.70 17.26 20.18
N GLU A 207 -8.90 17.18 21.50
CA GLU A 207 -7.91 17.59 22.50
C GLU A 207 -6.65 16.71 22.43
N LEU A 208 -6.83 15.39 22.35
CA LEU A 208 -5.71 14.45 22.20
C LEU A 208 -4.99 14.68 20.87
N SER A 209 -5.71 14.95 19.79
CA SER A 209 -5.13 15.26 18.48
C SER A 209 -4.32 16.55 18.51
N ALA A 210 -4.79 17.60 19.20
CA ALA A 210 -4.03 18.82 19.39
C ALA A 210 -2.71 18.57 20.15
N LYS A 211 -2.74 17.77 21.22
CA LYS A 211 -1.54 17.35 21.96
C LYS A 211 -0.58 16.54 21.08
N ALA A 212 -1.11 15.58 20.32
CA ALA A 212 -0.32 14.74 19.42
C ALA A 212 0.34 15.59 18.33
N GLN A 213 -0.37 16.58 17.78
CA GLN A 213 0.14 17.49 16.76
C GLN A 213 1.26 18.40 17.28
N ALA A 214 1.12 18.93 18.50
CA ALA A 214 2.17 19.71 19.14
C ALA A 214 3.44 18.87 19.32
N PHE A 215 3.30 17.63 19.80
CA PHE A 215 4.44 16.74 20.01
C PHE A 215 5.08 16.27 18.71
N ALA A 216 4.29 15.97 17.67
CA ALA A 216 4.81 15.66 16.34
C ALA A 216 5.66 16.80 15.78
N THR A 217 5.20 18.05 15.94
CA THR A 217 5.93 19.26 15.53
C THR A 217 7.26 19.39 16.27
N GLU A 218 7.25 19.17 17.59
CA GLU A 218 8.46 19.19 18.41
C GLU A 218 9.48 18.13 17.96
N LEU A 219 9.05 16.87 17.82
CA LEU A 219 9.90 15.76 17.39
C LEU A 219 10.45 15.94 15.97
N CYS A 220 9.71 16.63 15.09
CA CYS A 220 10.18 16.95 13.75
C CYS A 220 11.47 17.79 13.77
N GLY A 221 11.64 18.66 14.76
CA GLY A 221 12.85 19.49 14.94
C GLY A 221 14.00 18.80 15.69
N LYS A 222 13.84 17.54 16.14
CA LYS A 222 14.84 16.82 16.93
C LYS A 222 15.56 15.75 16.11
N SER A 223 16.83 15.50 16.44
CA SER A 223 17.63 14.43 15.82
C SER A 223 17.28 13.03 16.33
N LYS A 224 16.76 12.93 17.57
CA LYS A 224 16.34 11.68 18.20
C LYS A 224 14.88 11.75 18.59
N LEU A 225 14.18 10.62 18.48
CA LEU A 225 12.83 10.46 19.00
C LEU A 225 12.89 10.06 20.47
N TYR A 226 11.87 10.46 21.22
CA TYR A 226 11.64 10.08 22.60
C TYR A 226 10.13 10.06 22.85
N ASN A 227 9.75 9.35 23.91
CA ASN A 227 8.36 9.26 24.32
C ASN A 227 7.94 10.49 25.13
N SER A 228 6.68 10.90 25.03
CA SER A 228 6.16 12.00 25.82
C SER A 228 5.85 11.59 27.27
N SER A 229 5.61 12.61 28.10
CA SER A 229 4.95 12.50 29.40
C SER A 229 3.48 12.94 29.35
N ALA A 230 2.84 12.89 28.18
CA ALA A 230 1.50 13.44 27.98
C ALA A 230 0.43 12.72 28.82
N THR A 231 -0.48 13.51 29.38
CA THR A 231 -1.59 13.04 30.20
C THR A 231 -2.94 13.55 29.68
N HIS A 232 -4.01 12.85 30.04
CA HIS A 232 -5.38 13.30 29.93
C HIS A 232 -6.06 13.10 31.29
N GLY A 233 -6.46 14.21 31.92
CA GLY A 233 -6.71 14.23 33.36
C GLY A 233 -5.46 13.86 34.15
N THR A 234 -5.60 12.91 35.09
CA THR A 234 -4.51 12.40 35.95
C THR A 234 -3.79 11.19 35.36
N GLU A 235 -4.25 10.66 34.23
CA GLU A 235 -3.74 9.43 33.64
C GLU A 235 -2.79 9.70 32.48
N ARG A 236 -1.77 8.84 32.33
CA ARG A 236 -0.86 8.89 31.20
C ARG A 236 -1.54 8.35 29.95
N LEU A 237 -1.27 9.00 28.82
CA LEU A 237 -1.70 8.55 27.50
C LEU A 237 -0.83 7.38 27.02
N GLY A 238 -1.44 6.46 26.29
CA GLY A 238 -0.71 5.51 25.45
C GLY A 238 -0.14 6.26 24.25
N GLU A 239 0.94 5.77 23.66
CA GLU A 239 1.66 6.51 22.62
C GLU A 239 2.27 5.56 21.57
N ASN A 240 2.03 5.87 20.29
CA ASN A 240 2.80 5.34 19.17
C ASN A 240 3.45 6.51 18.41
N ILE A 241 4.72 6.33 18.00
CA ILE A 241 5.48 7.31 17.21
C ILE A 241 6.02 6.62 15.97
N ALA A 242 5.83 7.24 14.81
CA ALA A 242 6.47 6.86 13.55
C ALA A 242 7.27 8.04 13.02
N SER A 243 8.46 7.77 12.48
CA SER A 243 9.27 8.77 11.81
C SER A 243 9.89 8.18 10.56
N ARG A 244 9.94 8.98 9.49
CA ARG A 244 10.61 8.61 8.25
C ARG A 244 11.38 9.79 7.69
N TRP A 245 12.59 9.52 7.21
CA TRP A 245 13.37 10.43 6.39
C TRP A 245 13.25 10.04 4.93
N SER A 246 13.14 11.02 4.05
CA SER A 246 13.12 10.79 2.60
C SER A 246 13.75 11.96 1.85
N ASN A 247 14.44 11.63 0.76
CA ASN A 247 15.18 12.57 -0.10
C ASN A 247 14.38 12.97 -1.36
N GLY A 248 13.09 12.64 -1.45
CA GLY A 248 12.22 12.97 -2.58
C GLY A 248 10.75 12.96 -2.18
N GLU A 249 9.84 13.49 -2.99
CA GLU A 249 8.42 13.64 -2.62
C GLU A 249 7.80 12.29 -2.21
N THR A 250 7.43 12.15 -0.94
CA THR A 250 6.86 10.91 -0.40
C THR A 250 5.55 11.25 0.29
N ASP A 251 4.47 10.66 -0.19
CA ASP A 251 3.18 10.77 0.49
C ASP A 251 3.16 9.75 1.63
N TYR A 252 3.47 10.21 2.84
CA TYR A 252 3.38 9.38 4.05
C TYR A 252 1.91 9.31 4.47
N ASN A 253 1.17 8.41 3.82
CA ASN A 253 -0.26 8.24 4.03
C ASN A 253 -0.54 7.48 5.35
N ALA A 254 -1.75 7.62 5.86
CA ALA A 254 -2.16 7.05 7.14
C ALA A 254 -2.08 5.51 7.16
N ILE A 255 -2.40 4.87 6.04
CA ILE A 255 -2.44 3.40 5.92
C ILE A 255 -1.06 2.81 6.18
N ASP A 256 -0.02 3.34 5.53
CA ASP A 256 1.35 2.83 5.66
C ASP A 256 1.86 2.92 7.12
N VAL A 257 1.49 3.97 7.84
CA VAL A 257 1.89 4.17 9.25
C VAL A 257 1.24 3.14 10.16
N VAL A 258 -0.09 3.01 10.04
CA VAL A 258 -0.87 2.12 10.90
C VAL A 258 -0.54 0.65 10.59
N ASP A 259 -0.34 0.31 9.32
CA ASP A 259 0.06 -1.05 8.90
C ASP A 259 1.46 -1.39 9.38
N HIS A 260 2.37 -0.42 9.36
CA HIS A 260 3.72 -0.61 9.90
C HIS A 260 3.68 -0.98 11.39
N TRP A 261 2.88 -0.28 12.19
CA TRP A 261 2.67 -0.62 13.60
C TRP A 261 1.96 -1.96 13.77
N TYR A 262 0.93 -2.23 12.99
CA TYR A 262 0.17 -3.48 13.08
C TYR A 262 1.02 -4.72 12.76
N ASN A 263 1.96 -4.63 11.82
CA ASN A 263 2.84 -5.75 11.43
C ASN A 263 3.70 -6.30 12.58
N GLU A 264 3.83 -5.60 13.70
CA GLU A 264 4.43 -6.15 14.92
C GLU A 264 3.65 -7.35 15.49
N VAL A 265 2.40 -7.57 15.04
CA VAL A 265 1.59 -8.77 15.33
C VAL A 265 2.35 -10.08 15.05
N GLU A 266 3.23 -10.09 14.04
CA GLU A 266 4.05 -11.27 13.68
C GLU A 266 4.98 -11.72 14.82
N LYS A 267 5.36 -10.79 15.71
CA LYS A 267 6.25 -11.05 16.85
C LYS A 267 5.48 -11.33 18.13
N PHE A 268 4.19 -10.97 18.20
CA PHE A 268 3.40 -11.08 19.42
C PHE A 268 3.03 -12.55 19.72
N ARG A 269 3.21 -12.96 20.99
CA ARG A 269 2.84 -14.28 21.48
C ARG A 269 1.54 -14.18 22.27
N TYR A 270 0.44 -14.60 21.65
CA TYR A 270 -0.86 -14.61 22.30
C TYR A 270 -0.91 -15.61 23.45
N ASN A 271 -1.67 -15.26 24.49
CA ASN A 271 -1.85 -16.02 25.73
C ASN A 271 -0.63 -16.05 26.67
N GLU A 272 0.43 -15.31 26.34
CA GLU A 272 1.60 -15.10 27.18
C GLU A 272 1.68 -13.62 27.57
N GLU A 273 2.10 -13.35 28.81
CA GLU A 273 2.39 -11.97 29.22
C GLU A 273 3.83 -11.64 28.81
N PRO A 274 4.05 -10.58 28.00
CA PRO A 274 5.39 -10.23 27.57
C PRO A 274 6.20 -9.60 28.72
N SER A 275 7.51 -9.85 28.74
CA SER A 275 8.43 -9.24 29.71
C SER A 275 8.80 -7.79 29.37
N ASP A 276 8.70 -7.41 28.10
CA ASP A 276 8.87 -6.05 27.61
C ASP A 276 8.01 -5.83 26.34
N ILE A 277 7.91 -4.59 25.89
CA ILE A 277 7.11 -4.22 24.71
C ILE A 277 7.95 -3.88 23.48
N ASN A 278 9.24 -4.22 23.48
CA ASN A 278 10.14 -3.83 22.41
C ASN A 278 9.76 -4.54 21.11
N GLY A 279 9.32 -3.76 20.12
CA GLY A 279 8.91 -4.26 18.81
C GLY A 279 7.56 -4.99 18.79
N ILE A 280 6.78 -4.92 19.87
CA ILE A 280 5.36 -5.33 19.92
C ILE A 280 4.44 -4.22 20.45
N GLY A 281 5.01 -3.17 21.05
CA GLY A 281 4.28 -2.12 21.76
C GLY A 281 3.34 -1.32 20.88
N ASN A 282 3.69 -1.08 19.61
CA ASN A 282 2.84 -0.30 18.73
C ASN A 282 1.59 -1.09 18.34
N PHE A 283 1.76 -2.37 17.97
CA PHE A 283 0.65 -3.28 17.68
C PHE A 283 -0.26 -3.46 18.89
N THR A 284 0.31 -3.80 20.05
CA THR A 284 -0.46 -4.10 21.26
C THR A 284 -1.26 -2.89 21.74
N GLN A 285 -0.73 -1.67 21.61
CA GLN A 285 -1.47 -0.44 21.88
C GLN A 285 -2.61 -0.21 20.86
N LEU A 286 -2.35 -0.42 19.57
CA LEU A 286 -3.33 -0.22 18.49
C LEU A 286 -4.59 -1.07 18.70
N VAL A 287 -4.42 -2.34 19.06
CA VAL A 287 -5.53 -3.28 19.29
C VAL A 287 -5.97 -3.40 20.75
N TRP A 288 -5.48 -2.51 21.63
CA TRP A 288 -5.78 -2.59 23.06
C TRP A 288 -7.29 -2.42 23.31
N LYS A 289 -7.95 -3.48 23.80
CA LYS A 289 -9.41 -3.53 23.96
C LYS A 289 -9.98 -2.36 24.77
N ASN A 290 -9.31 -1.99 25.85
CA ASN A 290 -9.81 -0.96 26.77
C ASN A 290 -9.54 0.48 26.32
N SER A 291 -8.69 0.71 25.31
CA SER A 291 -8.53 2.06 24.74
C SER A 291 -9.77 2.43 23.95
N LYS A 292 -10.22 3.68 24.10
CA LYS A 292 -11.49 4.20 23.56
C LYS A 292 -11.29 5.41 22.66
N GLU A 293 -10.31 6.24 22.97
CA GLU A 293 -10.09 7.51 22.30
C GLU A 293 -8.70 7.54 21.66
N LEU A 294 -8.61 8.19 20.50
CA LEU A 294 -7.42 8.35 19.71
C LEU A 294 -7.15 9.85 19.48
N GLY A 295 -5.91 10.29 19.66
CA GLY A 295 -5.43 11.59 19.19
C GLY A 295 -4.38 11.40 18.12
N VAL A 296 -4.43 12.15 17.02
CA VAL A 296 -3.48 12.00 15.91
C VAL A 296 -2.82 13.34 15.57
N GLY A 297 -1.49 13.31 15.41
CA GLY A 297 -0.69 14.45 14.95
C GLY A 297 0.30 14.05 13.87
N LYS A 298 0.50 14.90 12.87
CA LYS A 298 1.48 14.70 11.78
C LYS A 298 2.24 16.00 11.52
N ALA A 299 3.57 15.92 11.55
CA ALA A 299 4.44 17.04 11.21
C ALA A 299 5.40 16.64 10.08
N ILE A 300 5.75 17.62 9.25
CA ILE A 300 6.72 17.47 8.17
C ILE A 300 7.74 18.60 8.30
N HIS A 301 9.01 18.25 8.47
CA HIS A 301 10.12 19.18 8.37
C HIS A 301 10.79 19.00 7.02
N ARG A 302 10.85 20.04 6.21
CA ARG A 302 11.55 20.04 4.91
C ARG A 302 12.85 20.81 5.05
N ALA A 303 13.96 20.16 4.78
CA ALA A 303 15.28 20.77 4.76
C ALA A 303 15.55 21.47 3.42
N ALA A 304 16.52 22.38 3.43
CA ALA A 304 16.88 23.17 2.26
C ALA A 304 17.47 22.32 1.11
N ASP A 305 18.00 21.13 1.41
CA ASP A 305 18.53 20.18 0.42
C ASP A 305 17.45 19.32 -0.26
N GLY A 306 16.17 19.60 0.03
CA GLY A 306 15.03 18.85 -0.50
C GLY A 306 14.70 17.57 0.28
N SER A 307 15.52 17.19 1.27
CA SER A 307 15.17 16.11 2.20
C SER A 307 14.03 16.55 3.12
N HIS A 308 13.24 15.59 3.58
CA HIS A 308 12.21 15.87 4.57
C HIS A 308 12.07 14.73 5.58
N LYS A 309 11.72 15.13 6.80
CA LYS A 309 11.38 14.25 7.92
C LYS A 309 9.89 14.35 8.18
N VAL A 310 9.20 13.22 8.15
CA VAL A 310 7.81 13.13 8.60
C VAL A 310 7.80 12.47 9.97
N VAL A 311 7.03 13.03 10.90
CA VAL A 311 6.74 12.44 12.20
C VAL A 311 5.23 12.32 12.38
N VAL A 312 4.77 11.15 12.80
CA VAL A 312 3.37 10.90 13.17
C VAL A 312 3.34 10.42 14.62
N VAL A 313 2.44 11.01 15.40
CA VAL A 313 2.21 10.67 16.81
C VAL A 313 0.75 10.28 16.96
N CYS A 314 0.48 9.17 17.64
CA CYS A 314 -0.85 8.75 18.05
C CYS A 314 -0.90 8.62 19.57
N TYR A 315 -1.90 9.25 20.21
CA TYR A 315 -2.20 9.10 21.63
C TYR A 315 -3.45 8.27 21.85
N TYR A 316 -3.46 7.46 22.90
CA TYR A 316 -4.55 6.54 23.21
C TYR A 316 -5.03 6.75 24.64
N TYR A 317 -6.35 6.78 24.83
CA TYR A 317 -6.95 6.89 26.16
C TYR A 317 -8.13 5.93 26.34
N PRO A 318 -8.22 5.21 27.47
CA PRO A 318 -7.14 4.91 28.42
C PRO A 318 -5.91 4.28 27.76
N SER A 319 -4.75 4.38 28.41
CA SER A 319 -3.49 3.84 27.89
C SER A 319 -3.49 2.32 27.80
N GLY A 320 -2.80 1.81 26.79
CA GLY A 320 -2.52 0.39 26.62
C GLY A 320 -1.17 -0.01 27.20
N ASN A 321 -0.73 -1.22 26.88
CA ASN A 321 0.58 -1.76 27.26
C ASN A 321 0.84 -1.80 28.76
N VAL A 322 -0.25 -1.93 29.55
CA VAL A 322 -0.16 -2.14 30.99
C VAL A 322 0.30 -3.57 31.25
N MET A 323 1.44 -3.71 31.94
CA MET A 323 1.99 -5.01 32.30
C MET A 323 0.96 -5.86 33.05
N SER A 324 0.98 -7.18 32.81
CA SER A 324 0.01 -8.16 33.36
C SER A 324 -1.43 -8.00 32.88
N SER A 325 -1.70 -7.18 31.86
CA SER A 325 -3.04 -6.96 31.29
C SER A 325 -3.11 -7.27 29.79
N PHE A 326 -2.12 -7.94 29.20
CA PHE A 326 -2.10 -8.19 27.76
C PHE A 326 -3.13 -9.24 27.35
N ARG A 327 -3.24 -10.34 28.10
CA ARG A 327 -4.15 -11.45 27.77
C ARG A 327 -5.61 -11.02 27.61
N GLN A 328 -6.07 -10.07 28.43
CA GLN A 328 -7.45 -9.58 28.41
C GLN A 328 -7.69 -8.46 27.38
N ASN A 329 -6.63 -7.81 26.88
CA ASN A 329 -6.73 -6.64 26.00
C ASN A 329 -6.27 -6.88 24.57
N VAL A 330 -5.40 -7.86 24.32
CA VAL A 330 -4.84 -8.16 22.99
C VAL A 330 -5.37 -9.50 22.52
N LEU A 331 -6.55 -9.45 21.89
CA LEU A 331 -7.26 -10.63 21.41
C LEU A 331 -6.66 -11.15 20.10
N ARG A 332 -6.86 -12.42 19.78
CA ARG A 332 -6.48 -12.97 18.47
C ARG A 332 -7.44 -12.45 17.39
N PRO A 333 -6.99 -12.27 16.14
CA PRO A 333 -7.89 -12.02 15.03
C PRO A 333 -8.94 -13.13 14.92
N GLY A 334 -10.20 -12.76 14.70
CA GLY A 334 -11.27 -13.70 14.35
C GLY A 334 -10.97 -14.39 13.02
N LYS A 335 -11.35 -15.66 12.90
CA LYS A 335 -11.25 -16.42 11.65
C LYS A 335 -12.34 -16.02 10.66
#